data_AF-A0A090MF09-F1
#
_entry.id   AF-A0A090MF09-F1
#
_cell.length_a   1.000
_cell.length_b   1.000
_cell.length_c   1.000
_cell.angle_alpha   90.00
_cell.angle_beta   90.00
_cell.angle_gamma   90.00
#
_symmetry.space_group_name_H-M   'P 1'
#
loop_
_entity.id
_entity.type
_entity.pdbx_description
1 polymer ?
#
loop_
_entity_poly.entity_id
_entity_poly.type
_entity_poly.pdbx_seq_one_letter_code
_entity_poly.pdbx_strand_id
1 'polypeptide(L)'
;MLNIKSVLISILLVGAVQAQDPADDSKHNCCLHIKNASDAWWLTNPDITEEVCKKFKDDAKFDGETCNGDSIDDAEWKSKCKEYGTFLGWTDERVGAGHNGTCYPIDN
;
A
#
# COMPACT_ATOMS: atom_id res chain seq x y z
N MET A 1 -10.94 -13.76 -62.80
CA MET A 1 -9.50 -13.53 -62.53
C MET A 1 -9.38 -12.62 -61.30
N LEU A 2 -8.38 -12.88 -60.45
CA LEU A 2 -8.31 -12.52 -59.02
C LEU A 2 -8.47 -11.02 -58.69
N ASN A 3 -9.21 -10.78 -57.60
CA ASN A 3 -9.34 -9.54 -56.82
C ASN A 3 -7.97 -9.04 -56.31
N ILE A 4 -7.59 -7.80 -56.64
CA ILE A 4 -6.48 -7.12 -55.99
C ILE A 4 -7.00 -6.54 -54.66
N LYS A 5 -6.87 -7.33 -53.58
CA LYS A 5 -6.89 -6.82 -52.20
C LYS A 5 -5.45 -6.76 -51.72
N SER A 6 -4.89 -5.56 -51.61
CA SER A 6 -3.76 -5.30 -50.72
C SER A 6 -3.90 -3.88 -50.19
N VAL A 7 -4.56 -3.80 -49.03
CA VAL A 7 -4.69 -2.61 -48.20
C VAL A 7 -3.38 -2.49 -47.42
N LEU A 8 -2.62 -1.43 -47.72
CA LEU A 8 -1.50 -0.94 -46.91
C LEU A 8 -2.06 -0.37 -45.61
N ILE A 9 -1.83 -1.06 -44.49
CA ILE A 9 -1.95 -0.44 -43.17
C ILE A 9 -0.67 -0.79 -42.40
N SER A 10 0.31 0.08 -42.53
CA SER A 10 1.41 0.20 -41.58
C SER A 10 0.82 0.69 -40.25
N ILE A 11 0.50 -0.23 -39.35
CA ILE A 11 0.21 0.10 -37.96
C ILE A 11 1.57 0.38 -37.31
N LEU A 12 1.92 1.67 -37.22
CA LEU A 12 2.86 2.17 -36.24
C LEU A 12 2.33 1.70 -34.87
N LEU A 13 2.91 0.63 -34.32
CA LEU A 13 2.77 0.32 -32.90
C LEU A 13 3.59 1.36 -32.12
N VAL A 14 3.06 2.58 -32.05
CA VAL A 14 3.29 3.42 -30.87
C VAL A 14 2.42 2.79 -29.80
N GLY A 15 2.91 1.67 -29.26
CA GLY A 15 2.38 1.12 -28.03
C GLY A 15 2.50 2.23 -27.01
N ALA A 16 1.34 2.75 -26.61
CA ALA A 16 1.21 3.54 -25.42
C ALA A 16 1.86 2.74 -24.29
N VAL A 17 3.10 3.07 -23.94
CA VAL A 17 3.58 2.89 -22.59
C VAL A 17 2.65 3.81 -21.81
N GLN A 18 1.53 3.24 -21.35
CA GLN A 18 0.83 3.76 -20.20
C GLN A 18 1.93 3.82 -19.14
N ALA A 19 2.47 5.01 -18.92
CA ALA A 19 3.05 5.31 -17.64
C ALA A 19 1.95 4.89 -16.68
N GLN A 20 2.19 3.78 -15.96
CA GLN A 20 1.42 3.51 -14.77
C GLN A 20 1.50 4.83 -14.01
N ASP A 21 0.36 5.47 -13.78
CA ASP A 21 0.30 6.52 -12.78
C ASP A 21 1.06 5.96 -11.59
N PRO A 22 2.10 6.65 -11.07
CA PRO A 22 2.83 6.14 -9.92
C PRO A 22 1.78 5.72 -8.92
N ALA A 23 1.81 4.44 -8.52
CA ALA A 23 0.86 3.95 -7.53
C ALA A 23 0.85 4.99 -6.41
N ASP A 24 -0.35 5.36 -5.99
CA ASP A 24 -0.55 6.35 -4.94
C ASP A 24 -0.02 5.76 -3.63
N ASP A 25 1.32 5.74 -3.50
CA ASP A 25 2.10 5.24 -2.36
C ASP A 25 1.92 6.17 -1.15
N SER A 26 1.02 7.16 -1.25
CA SER A 26 0.65 8.07 -0.17
C SER A 26 -0.34 7.45 0.81
N LYS A 27 -0.94 6.28 0.49
CA LYS A 27 -2.01 5.63 1.26
C LYS A 27 -1.50 4.57 2.21
N HIS A 28 -0.96 4.99 3.33
CA HIS A 28 -0.34 4.08 4.29
C HIS A 28 -1.37 3.38 5.20
N ASN A 29 -1.11 2.12 5.54
CA ASN A 29 -1.86 1.37 6.55
C ASN A 29 -0.94 0.56 7.46
N CYS A 30 -1.29 0.43 8.73
CA CYS A 30 -0.65 -0.50 9.66
C CYS A 30 -1.35 -1.86 9.60
N CYS A 31 -0.60 -2.93 9.88
CA CYS A 31 -1.07 -4.30 9.75
C CYS A 31 -0.74 -5.16 10.97
N LEU A 32 -1.51 -6.23 11.17
CA LEU A 32 -1.27 -7.24 12.18
C LEU A 32 -1.24 -8.64 11.59
N HIS A 33 -0.36 -9.47 12.13
CA HIS A 33 -0.24 -10.88 11.76
C HIS A 33 -1.06 -11.78 12.69
N ILE A 34 -2.01 -12.54 12.14
CA ILE A 34 -2.87 -13.47 12.90
C ILE A 34 -2.34 -14.90 12.74
N LYS A 35 -1.51 -15.34 13.70
CA LYS A 35 -0.84 -16.67 13.69
C LYS A 35 -1.75 -17.88 13.92
N ASN A 36 -2.97 -17.69 14.42
CA ASN A 36 -3.87 -18.80 14.79
C ASN A 36 -4.94 -19.12 13.73
N ALA A 37 -4.90 -18.47 12.56
CA ALA A 37 -5.68 -18.89 11.41
C ALA A 37 -4.93 -20.02 10.67
N SER A 38 -5.66 -20.96 10.07
CA SER A 38 -5.10 -22.09 9.32
C SER A 38 -4.14 -21.68 8.20
N ASP A 39 -4.27 -20.44 7.74
CA ASP A 39 -3.36 -19.74 6.87
C ASP A 39 -2.98 -18.44 7.58
N ALA A 40 -1.73 -18.34 8.03
CA ALA A 40 -1.24 -17.15 8.73
C ALA A 40 -1.34 -15.94 7.78
N TRP A 41 -2.22 -14.99 8.11
CA TRP A 41 -2.51 -13.83 7.26
C TRP A 41 -2.14 -12.51 7.95
N TRP A 42 -1.69 -11.57 7.13
CA TRP A 42 -1.54 -10.18 7.49
C TRP A 42 -2.82 -9.45 7.13
N LEU A 43 -3.37 -8.68 8.07
CA LEU A 43 -4.58 -7.89 7.87
C LEU A 43 -4.31 -6.45 8.24
N THR A 44 -4.96 -5.53 7.53
CA THR A 44 -4.97 -4.11 7.90
C THR A 44 -5.59 -3.95 9.29
N ASN A 45 -5.09 -2.97 10.03
CA ASN A 45 -5.67 -2.56 11.30
C ASN A 45 -5.99 -1.06 11.25
N PRO A 46 -7.24 -0.69 10.91
CA PRO A 46 -7.66 0.70 10.82
C PRO A 46 -7.50 1.48 12.13
N ASP A 47 -7.69 0.86 13.30
CA ASP A 47 -7.56 1.54 14.59
C ASP A 47 -6.10 1.97 14.85
N ILE A 48 -5.14 1.06 14.61
CA ILE A 48 -3.71 1.39 14.69
C ILE A 48 -3.34 2.41 13.61
N THR A 49 -3.87 2.25 12.40
CA THR A 49 -3.62 3.16 11.27
C THR A 49 -4.09 4.58 11.60
N GLU A 50 -5.28 4.74 12.17
CA GLU A 50 -5.81 6.04 12.59
C GLU A 50 -4.90 6.69 13.65
N GLU A 51 -4.50 5.93 14.67
CA GLU A 51 -3.67 6.43 15.77
C GLU A 51 -2.26 6.82 15.33
N VAL A 52 -1.68 6.09 14.38
CA VAL A 52 -0.41 6.46 13.75
C VAL A 52 -0.60 7.67 12.84
N CYS A 53 -1.67 7.71 12.03
CA CYS A 53 -1.99 8.85 11.17
C CYS A 53 -2.12 10.16 11.97
N LYS A 54 -2.63 10.08 13.20
CA LYS A 54 -2.71 11.23 14.12
C LYS A 54 -1.36 11.88 14.45
N LYS A 55 -0.23 11.21 14.19
CA LYS A 55 1.13 11.74 14.36
C LYS A 55 1.59 12.62 13.19
N PHE A 56 0.95 12.48 12.03
CA PHE A 56 1.29 13.15 10.78
C PHE A 56 0.22 14.19 10.36
N LYS A 57 -0.65 14.63 11.28
CA LYS A 57 -1.88 15.40 10.99
C LYS A 57 -1.72 16.66 10.16
N ASP A 58 -0.55 17.29 10.18
CA ASP A 58 -0.32 18.51 9.42
C ASP A 58 -0.19 18.20 7.91
N ASP A 59 0.21 16.98 7.57
CA ASP A 59 0.51 16.53 6.20
C ASP A 59 -0.31 15.29 5.76
N ALA A 60 -1.18 14.77 6.64
CA ALA A 60 -1.87 13.50 6.42
C ALA A 60 -3.32 13.47 6.90
N LYS A 61 -4.17 12.72 6.18
CA LYS A 61 -5.59 12.53 6.50
C LYS A 61 -5.98 11.06 6.46
N PHE A 62 -6.56 10.58 7.55
CA PHE A 62 -7.18 9.27 7.62
C PHE A 62 -8.53 9.25 6.89
N ASP A 63 -8.74 8.27 6.01
CA ASP A 63 -9.98 8.11 5.22
C ASP A 63 -10.93 7.03 5.75
N GLY A 64 -10.60 6.42 6.90
CA GLY A 64 -11.36 5.34 7.52
C GLY A 64 -10.67 3.98 7.40
N GLU A 65 -9.70 3.85 6.48
CA GLU A 65 -8.94 2.61 6.30
C GLU A 65 -7.43 2.87 6.15
N THR A 66 -7.08 3.95 5.44
CA THR A 66 -5.71 4.33 5.13
C THR A 66 -5.43 5.78 5.54
N CYS A 67 -4.16 6.10 5.73
CA CYS A 67 -3.68 7.44 5.99
C CYS A 67 -3.04 8.00 4.71
N ASN A 68 -3.63 9.05 4.18
CA ASN A 68 -3.21 9.68 2.92
C ASN A 68 -2.36 10.92 3.21
N GLY A 69 -1.10 10.93 2.79
CA GLY A 69 -0.24 12.12 2.93
C GLY A 69 0.99 12.05 2.01
N ASP A 70 1.19 13.10 1.22
CA ASP A 70 2.24 13.15 0.17
C ASP A 70 3.68 13.19 0.73
N SER A 71 3.84 13.44 2.03
CA SER A 71 5.15 13.62 2.70
C SER A 71 5.40 12.64 3.85
N ILE A 72 4.61 11.57 3.94
CA ILE A 72 4.84 10.54 4.96
C ILE A 72 6.02 9.68 4.51
N ASP A 73 7.10 9.68 5.30
CA ASP A 73 8.21 8.77 5.08
C ASP A 73 7.80 7.33 5.45
N ASP A 74 8.05 6.38 4.54
CA ASP A 74 7.64 4.99 4.71
C ASP A 74 8.37 4.30 5.88
N ALA A 75 9.65 4.62 6.12
CA ALA A 75 10.40 4.05 7.23
C ALA A 75 9.90 4.61 8.57
N GLU A 76 9.60 5.90 8.64
CA GLU A 76 8.96 6.51 9.81
C GLU A 76 7.58 5.91 10.07
N TRP A 77 6.75 5.78 9.04
CA TRP A 77 5.43 5.15 9.14
C TRP A 77 5.52 3.74 9.72
N LYS A 78 6.38 2.89 9.13
CA LYS A 78 6.65 1.53 9.60
C LYS A 78 7.11 1.49 11.06
N SER A 79 8.03 2.39 11.43
CA SER A 79 8.51 2.53 12.80
C SER A 79 7.37 2.87 13.77
N LYS A 80 6.47 3.78 13.39
CA LYS A 80 5.32 4.17 14.22
C LYS A 80 4.25 3.09 14.32
N CYS A 81 4.00 2.32 13.26
CA CYS A 81 3.17 1.12 13.35
C CYS A 81 3.74 0.14 14.39
N LYS A 82 5.04 -0.20 14.32
CA LYS A 82 5.72 -1.07 15.29
C LYS A 82 5.63 -0.55 16.71
N GLU A 83 5.95 0.73 16.93
CA GLU A 83 5.90 1.37 18.24
C GLU A 83 4.50 1.27 18.86
N TYR A 84 3.46 1.62 18.10
CA TYR A 84 2.09 1.62 18.61
C TYR A 84 1.52 0.21 18.77
N GLY A 85 1.77 -0.69 17.81
CA GLY A 85 1.37 -2.10 17.92
C GLY A 85 1.99 -2.78 19.14
N THR A 86 3.28 -2.52 19.39
CA THR A 86 3.98 -3.03 20.59
C THR A 86 3.42 -2.42 21.87
N PHE A 87 3.09 -1.14 21.88
CA PHE A 87 2.42 -0.48 23.01
C PHE A 87 1.07 -1.13 23.35
N LEU A 88 0.33 -1.63 22.35
CA LEU A 88 -0.92 -2.38 22.53
C LEU A 88 -0.70 -3.86 22.92
N GLY A 89 0.55 -4.31 23.09
CA GLY A 89 0.90 -5.65 23.54
C GLY A 89 1.10 -6.67 22.41
N TRP A 90 1.17 -6.24 21.15
CA TRP A 90 1.60 -7.10 20.05
C TRP A 90 3.11 -7.28 20.08
N THR A 91 3.58 -8.46 19.68
CA THR A 91 5.03 -8.66 19.48
C THR A 91 5.46 -7.98 18.18
N ASP A 92 6.69 -7.49 18.12
CA ASP A 92 7.22 -6.69 17.00
C ASP A 92 7.09 -7.44 15.66
N GLU A 93 7.33 -8.76 15.65
CA GLU A 93 7.20 -9.59 14.45
C GLU A 93 5.75 -9.83 13.99
N ARG A 94 4.78 -9.36 14.77
CA ARG A 94 3.35 -9.42 14.43
C ARG A 94 2.80 -8.08 13.97
N VAL A 95 3.64 -7.05 13.92
CA VAL A 95 3.26 -5.73 13.43
C VAL A 95 3.87 -5.52 12.05
N GLY A 96 3.03 -5.06 11.13
CA GLY A 96 3.37 -4.85 9.73
C GLY A 96 2.90 -3.50 9.25
N ALA A 97 3.18 -3.20 8.00
CA ALA A 97 2.63 -2.04 7.31
C ALA A 97 2.49 -2.34 5.82
N GLY A 98 1.75 -1.49 5.13
CA GLY A 98 1.67 -1.52 3.68
C GLY A 98 0.93 -0.31 3.16
N HIS A 99 0.52 -0.44 1.90
CA HIS A 99 -0.06 0.65 1.12
C HIS A 99 -1.34 0.20 0.45
N ASN A 100 -2.32 1.09 0.32
CA ASN A 100 -3.55 0.83 -0.42
C ASN A 100 -4.27 -0.47 0.05
N GLY A 101 -4.25 -0.74 1.36
CA GLY A 101 -4.89 -1.92 1.97
C GLY A 101 -4.07 -3.21 1.86
N THR A 102 -2.87 -3.17 1.27
CA THR A 102 -1.93 -4.29 1.26
C THR A 102 -1.17 -4.38 2.59
N CYS A 103 -0.69 -5.57 2.93
CA CYS A 103 0.02 -5.78 4.19
C CYS A 103 1.24 -6.67 4.05
N TYR A 104 2.36 -6.22 4.63
CA TYR A 104 3.63 -6.92 4.63
C TYR A 104 4.28 -6.88 6.02
N PRO A 105 5.12 -7.87 6.35
CA PRO A 105 6.03 -7.74 7.47
C PRO A 105 6.92 -6.50 7.29
N ILE A 106 7.27 -5.85 8.40
CA ILE A 106 8.28 -4.80 8.37
C ILE A 106 9.63 -5.46 8.56
N ASP A 107 10.41 -5.52 7.49
CA ASP A 107 11.78 -6.01 7.50
C ASP A 107 12.61 -5.27 8.57
N ASN A 108 13.48 -6.01 9.25
CA ASN A 108 14.38 -5.48 10.27
C ASN A 108 15.70 -4.98 9.68
#